data_AF-A0A0L7B0X1-F1
#
_entry.id   AF-A0A0L7B0X1-F1
#
_cell.length_a   1.000
_cell.length_b   1.000
_cell.length_c   1.000
_cell.angle_alpha   90.00
_cell.angle_beta   90.00
_cell.angle_gamma   90.00
#
_symmetry.space_group_name_H-M   'P 1'
#
loop_
_entity.id
_entity.type
_entity.pdbx_description
1 polymer ?
#
loop_
_entity_poly.entity_id
_entity_poly.type
_entity_poly.pdbx_seq_one_letter_code
_entity_poly.pdbx_strand_id
1 'polypeptide(L)'
;MRLTKGTLGRWRQVSDRLCEENGLKVIDPTLGGRVSPDLAQLYASARGENAKDRLRAPIDQACMASRGFDAFRRELEQRGVRVTVRGRRLTYTVLASGMRFSDRRLGVAYNMLAVMGKLERRVVHEIGFHDSLVARRTRTAVTVRVPGTRGRLRLTIPVERTIRDGQVWRAYLADGTRQVLTDARGRYAMSAPCTGLYEWFARPDARLEDYCRRRFADLDPKGLDRRTIAQALAADRLADTLRELKVLVEAAKAGEARGEAFARLRSDAEAGDRRMLALMVALAEARDQGDDTRPLETELAAEERRTGELAADALALRRLIERERPGQSRDDGSRTRPVRRRTR
;
A
#
# COMPACT_ATOMS: atom_id res chain seq x y z
N MET A 1 -20.13 -12.08 -45.56
CA MET A 1 -21.40 -11.84 -44.83
C MET A 1 -21.20 -10.61 -43.92
N ARG A 2 -21.84 -9.47 -44.20
CA ARG A 2 -21.67 -8.25 -43.39
C ARG A 2 -22.56 -8.35 -42.14
N LEU A 3 -21.95 -8.34 -40.96
CA LEU A 3 -22.67 -8.33 -39.69
C LEU A 3 -23.34 -6.96 -39.52
N THR A 4 -24.67 -6.94 -39.41
CA THR A 4 -25.45 -5.73 -39.19
C THR A 4 -25.49 -5.41 -37.69
N LYS A 5 -25.73 -4.14 -37.35
CA LYS A 5 -25.84 -3.72 -35.94
C LYS A 5 -27.01 -4.47 -35.29
N GLY A 6 -26.71 -5.32 -34.31
CA GLY A 6 -27.68 -6.16 -33.60
C GLY A 6 -27.61 -7.67 -33.91
N THR A 7 -26.81 -8.11 -34.89
CA THR A 7 -26.64 -9.55 -35.19
C THR A 7 -26.09 -10.33 -33.99
N LEU A 8 -25.10 -9.78 -33.29
CA LEU A 8 -24.51 -10.40 -32.09
C LEU A 8 -25.53 -10.53 -30.94
N GLY A 9 -26.45 -9.56 -30.81
CA GLY A 9 -27.52 -9.61 -29.81
C GLY A 9 -28.51 -10.74 -30.10
N ARG A 10 -28.87 -10.94 -31.36
CA ARG A 10 -29.75 -12.05 -31.78
C ARG A 10 -29.10 -13.41 -31.55
N TRP A 11 -27.82 -13.56 -31.90
CA TRP A 11 -27.11 -14.83 -31.66
C TRP A 11 -26.99 -15.15 -30.18
N ARG A 12 -26.79 -14.14 -29.34
CA ARG A 12 -26.77 -14.31 -27.89
C ARG A 12 -28.13 -14.75 -27.36
N GLN A 13 -29.23 -14.14 -27.79
CA GLN A 13 -30.58 -14.57 -27.41
C GLN A 13 -30.88 -16.02 -27.83
N VAL A 14 -30.47 -16.41 -29.04
CA VAL A 14 -30.63 -17.79 -29.52
C VAL A 14 -29.80 -18.76 -28.69
N SER A 15 -28.55 -18.42 -28.38
CA SER A 15 -27.68 -19.22 -27.54
C SER A 15 -28.20 -19.37 -26.11
N ASP A 16 -28.62 -18.25 -25.51
CA ASP A 16 -29.14 -18.21 -24.15
C ASP A 16 -30.40 -19.08 -24.02
N ARG A 17 -31.31 -18.96 -24.98
CA ARG A 17 -32.51 -19.82 -25.07
C ARG A 17 -32.15 -21.30 -25.17
N LEU A 18 -31.20 -21.67 -26.03
CA LEU A 18 -30.76 -23.07 -26.17
C LEU A 18 -30.12 -23.60 -24.88
N CYS A 19 -29.38 -22.76 -24.16
CA CYS A 19 -28.82 -23.13 -22.86
C CYS A 19 -29.92 -23.38 -21.82
N GLU A 20 -30.92 -22.50 -21.71
CA GLU A 20 -32.05 -22.66 -20.79
C GLU A 20 -32.88 -23.92 -21.08
N GLU A 21 -33.17 -24.19 -22.37
CA GLU A 21 -33.91 -25.38 -22.80
C GLU A 21 -33.19 -26.69 -22.44
N ASN A 22 -31.87 -26.66 -22.30
CA ASN A 22 -31.05 -27.81 -21.89
C ASN A 22 -30.67 -27.77 -20.39
N GLY A 23 -31.33 -26.93 -19.59
CA GLY A 23 -31.09 -26.82 -18.14
C GLY A 23 -29.75 -26.18 -17.77
N LEU A 24 -29.09 -25.52 -18.72
CA LEU A 24 -27.82 -24.82 -18.51
C LEU A 24 -28.07 -23.36 -18.10
N LYS A 25 -27.21 -22.86 -17.21
CA LYS A 25 -27.35 -21.51 -16.65
C LYS A 25 -26.87 -20.44 -17.63
N VAL A 26 -27.73 -19.46 -17.91
CA VAL A 26 -27.43 -18.32 -18.78
C VAL A 26 -26.83 -17.15 -18.02
N ILE A 27 -25.98 -16.36 -18.69
CA ILE A 27 -25.32 -15.18 -18.15
C ILE A 27 -26.33 -14.02 -18.07
N ASP A 28 -26.51 -13.46 -16.87
CA ASP A 28 -27.38 -12.29 -16.65
C ASP A 28 -26.99 -11.11 -17.56
N PRO A 29 -27.92 -10.58 -18.39
CA PRO A 29 -27.65 -9.51 -19.35
C PRO A 29 -27.23 -8.19 -18.69
N THR A 30 -27.50 -7.99 -17.40
CA THR A 30 -27.04 -6.80 -16.63
C THR A 30 -25.54 -6.84 -16.30
N LEU A 31 -24.87 -8.00 -16.47
CA LEU A 31 -23.43 -8.16 -16.35
C LEU A 31 -22.67 -7.81 -17.65
N GLY A 32 -23.40 -7.43 -18.71
CA GLY A 32 -22.89 -7.03 -20.03
C GLY A 32 -22.00 -5.78 -19.96
N GLY A 33 -20.73 -6.00 -19.65
CA GLY A 33 -19.72 -4.94 -19.53
C GLY A 33 -18.51 -5.34 -18.70
N ARG A 34 -18.58 -6.44 -17.93
CA ARG A 34 -17.42 -7.00 -17.24
C ARG A 34 -16.78 -8.05 -18.12
N VAL A 35 -15.59 -7.74 -18.63
CA VAL A 35 -14.69 -8.69 -19.32
C VAL A 35 -14.66 -9.99 -18.50
N SER A 36 -15.15 -11.08 -19.08
CA SER A 36 -15.02 -12.41 -18.48
C SER A 36 -13.54 -12.69 -18.26
N PRO A 37 -13.14 -13.26 -17.10
CA PRO A 37 -11.77 -13.69 -16.88
C PRO A 37 -11.31 -14.59 -18.02
N ASP A 38 -10.09 -14.36 -18.51
CA ASP A 38 -9.45 -15.24 -19.49
C ASP A 38 -9.43 -16.68 -18.95
N LEU A 39 -9.55 -17.68 -19.81
CA LEU A 39 -9.66 -19.08 -19.43
C LEU A 39 -8.45 -19.53 -18.57
N ALA A 40 -7.27 -18.94 -18.83
CA ALA A 40 -6.07 -19.11 -18.01
C ALA A 40 -6.22 -18.58 -16.56
N GLN A 41 -7.05 -17.55 -16.33
CA GLN A 41 -7.37 -17.04 -14.99
C GLN A 41 -8.33 -17.94 -14.23
N LEU A 42 -9.29 -18.57 -14.92
CA LEU A 42 -10.17 -19.57 -14.34
C LEU A 42 -9.38 -20.82 -13.92
N TYR A 43 -8.46 -21.28 -14.77
CA TYR A 43 -7.55 -22.38 -14.42
C TYR A 43 -6.55 -22.01 -13.32
N ALA A 44 -6.05 -20.78 -13.26
CA ALA A 44 -5.17 -20.30 -12.19
C ALA A 44 -5.87 -20.30 -10.82
N SER A 45 -7.10 -19.81 -10.78
CA SER A 45 -7.94 -19.84 -9.58
C SER A 45 -8.28 -21.27 -9.16
N ALA A 46 -8.51 -22.17 -10.12
CA ALA A 46 -8.81 -23.57 -9.86
C ALA A 46 -7.59 -24.39 -9.37
N ARG A 47 -6.37 -23.98 -9.70
CA ARG A 47 -5.11 -24.60 -9.22
C ARG A 47 -4.61 -24.05 -7.89
N GLY A 48 -5.30 -23.09 -7.27
CA GLY A 48 -4.85 -22.46 -6.02
C GLY A 48 -3.64 -21.51 -6.20
N GLU A 49 -3.29 -21.14 -7.44
CA GLU A 49 -2.22 -20.19 -7.72
C GLU A 49 -2.73 -18.75 -7.56
N ASN A 50 -2.33 -18.11 -6.47
CA ASN A 50 -2.74 -16.76 -6.11
C ASN A 50 -2.13 -15.74 -7.10
N ALA A 51 -2.99 -15.00 -7.83
CA ALA A 51 -2.58 -13.96 -8.78
C ALA A 51 -1.63 -12.91 -8.17
N LYS A 52 -1.66 -12.72 -6.84
CA LYS A 52 -0.73 -11.85 -6.12
C LYS A 52 0.70 -12.42 -6.12
N ASP A 53 0.87 -13.72 -5.91
CA ASP A 53 2.18 -14.36 -5.84
C ASP A 53 2.89 -14.34 -7.20
N ARG A 54 2.13 -14.48 -8.29
CA ARG A 54 2.66 -14.26 -9.65
C ARG A 54 3.08 -12.82 -9.93
N LEU A 55 2.51 -11.83 -9.24
CA LEU A 55 2.86 -10.42 -9.41
C LEU A 55 4.09 -10.01 -8.60
N ARG A 56 4.36 -10.70 -7.49
CA ARG A 56 5.52 -10.44 -6.62
C ARG A 56 6.85 -10.71 -7.34
N ALA A 57 6.97 -11.86 -7.99
CA ALA A 57 8.18 -12.26 -8.71
C ALA A 57 8.68 -11.24 -9.75
N PRO A 58 7.86 -10.74 -10.71
CA PRO A 58 8.31 -9.74 -11.67
C PRO A 58 8.65 -8.39 -11.02
N ILE A 59 8.00 -8.01 -9.91
CA ILE A 59 8.38 -6.80 -9.15
C ILE A 59 9.79 -6.96 -8.57
N ASP A 60 10.07 -8.10 -7.95
CA ASP A 60 11.36 -8.37 -7.32
C ASP A 60 12.49 -8.42 -8.37
N GLN A 61 12.25 -9.11 -9.49
CA GLN A 61 13.19 -9.13 -10.62
C GLN A 61 13.45 -7.73 -11.20
N ALA A 62 12.40 -6.91 -11.37
CA ALA A 62 12.55 -5.54 -11.85
C ALA A 62 13.34 -4.66 -10.86
N CYS A 63 13.18 -4.88 -9.55
CA CYS A 63 13.99 -4.21 -8.54
C CYS A 63 15.47 -4.60 -8.64
N MET A 64 15.77 -5.89 -8.81
CA MET A 64 17.16 -6.37 -8.94
C MET A 64 17.87 -5.80 -10.18
N ALA A 65 17.14 -5.71 -11.31
CA ALA A 65 17.67 -5.26 -12.59
C ALA A 65 17.79 -3.73 -12.73
N SER A 66 17.25 -2.95 -11.78
CA SER A 66 17.12 -1.50 -11.91
C SER A 66 17.88 -0.74 -10.83
N ARG A 67 18.30 0.49 -11.19
CA ARG A 67 18.78 1.50 -10.24
C ARG A 67 17.91 2.75 -10.37
N GLY A 68 17.22 3.09 -9.28
CA GLY A 68 16.26 4.19 -9.26
C GLY A 68 14.88 3.84 -9.82
N PHE A 69 13.89 4.64 -9.43
CA PHE A 69 12.48 4.31 -9.64
C PHE A 69 12.04 4.35 -11.11
N ASP A 70 12.58 5.27 -11.91
CA ASP A 70 12.20 5.39 -13.32
C ASP A 70 12.72 4.21 -14.16
N ALA A 71 13.90 3.66 -13.83
CA ALA A 71 14.41 2.45 -14.45
C ALA A 71 13.53 1.24 -14.08
N PHE A 72 13.21 1.11 -12.79
CA PHE A 72 12.29 0.09 -12.28
C PHE A 72 10.92 0.12 -12.99
N ARG A 73 10.34 1.32 -13.18
CA ARG A 73 9.10 1.47 -13.92
C ARG A 73 9.16 0.90 -15.33
N ARG A 74 10.24 1.20 -16.06
CA ARG A 74 10.43 0.73 -17.44
C ARG A 74 10.62 -0.78 -17.48
N GLU A 75 11.47 -1.31 -16.62
CA GLU A 75 11.75 -2.75 -16.51
C GLU A 75 10.48 -3.54 -16.17
N LEU A 76 9.69 -3.05 -15.20
CA LEU A 76 8.45 -3.71 -14.80
C LEU A 76 7.38 -3.64 -15.90
N GLU A 77 7.31 -2.53 -16.64
CA GLU A 77 6.38 -2.38 -17.76
C GLU A 77 6.74 -3.31 -18.93
N GLN A 78 8.04 -3.53 -19.21
CA GLN A 78 8.51 -4.54 -20.16
C GLN A 78 8.11 -5.97 -19.75
N ARG A 79 7.99 -6.23 -18.45
CA ARG A 79 7.49 -7.50 -17.88
C ARG A 79 5.96 -7.58 -17.83
N GLY A 80 5.26 -6.65 -18.50
CA GLY A 80 3.79 -6.67 -18.62
C GLY A 80 3.06 -6.10 -17.41
N VAL A 81 3.74 -5.34 -16.54
CA VAL A 81 3.13 -4.75 -15.34
C VAL A 81 3.42 -3.24 -15.29
N ARG A 82 2.38 -2.42 -15.36
CA ARG A 82 2.53 -0.97 -15.17
C ARG A 82 2.39 -0.61 -13.69
N VAL A 83 3.36 0.12 -13.15
CA VAL A 83 3.24 0.71 -11.81
C VAL A 83 2.93 2.21 -11.92
N THR A 84 1.98 2.65 -11.09
CA THR A 84 1.55 4.06 -10.99
C THR A 84 1.67 4.53 -9.55
N VAL A 85 2.08 5.78 -9.38
CA VAL A 85 2.23 6.43 -8.07
C VAL A 85 1.00 7.30 -7.81
N ARG A 86 0.42 7.19 -6.61
CA ARG A 86 -0.63 8.11 -6.14
C ARG A 86 -0.41 8.37 -4.66
N GLY A 87 0.01 9.59 -4.33
CA GLY A 87 0.52 9.93 -3.01
C GLY A 87 1.66 8.97 -2.63
N ARG A 88 1.52 8.33 -1.47
CA ARG A 88 2.50 7.35 -0.97
C ARG A 88 2.29 5.94 -1.56
N ARG A 89 1.22 5.73 -2.33
CA ARG A 89 0.79 4.39 -2.75
C ARG A 89 1.29 4.04 -4.13
N LEU A 90 1.67 2.77 -4.28
CA LEU A 90 1.86 2.14 -5.58
C LEU A 90 0.60 1.38 -5.98
N THR A 91 0.22 1.49 -7.25
CA THR A 91 -0.75 0.60 -7.88
C THR A 91 -0.12 -0.09 -9.07
N TYR A 92 -0.09 -1.41 -9.01
CA TYR A 92 0.42 -2.32 -10.03
C TYR A 92 -0.74 -2.77 -10.91
N THR A 93 -0.60 -2.61 -12.22
CA THR A 93 -1.61 -2.97 -13.21
C THR A 93 -1.01 -4.01 -14.16
N VAL A 94 -1.55 -5.23 -14.14
CA VAL A 94 -1.16 -6.29 -15.07
C VAL A 94 -1.72 -5.94 -16.45
N LEU A 95 -0.87 -5.68 -17.43
CA LEU A 95 -1.28 -5.14 -18.73
C LEU A 95 -2.13 -6.13 -19.53
N ALA A 96 -1.79 -7.42 -19.49
CA ALA A 96 -2.50 -8.45 -20.24
C ALA A 96 -3.97 -8.61 -19.81
N SER A 97 -4.28 -8.36 -18.53
CA SER A 97 -5.62 -8.59 -17.95
C SER A 97 -6.32 -7.32 -17.48
N GLY A 98 -5.61 -6.20 -17.39
CA GLY A 98 -6.10 -4.97 -16.76
C GLY A 98 -6.28 -5.05 -15.25
N MET A 99 -5.93 -6.16 -14.59
CA MET A 99 -6.08 -6.32 -13.14
C MET A 99 -5.20 -5.34 -12.38
N ARG A 100 -5.75 -4.75 -11.31
CA ARG A 100 -5.07 -3.74 -10.49
C ARG A 100 -4.90 -4.22 -9.05
N PHE A 101 -3.67 -4.10 -8.56
CA PHE A 101 -3.30 -4.42 -7.19
C PHE A 101 -2.65 -3.19 -6.55
N SER A 102 -3.20 -2.72 -5.43
CA SER A 102 -2.52 -1.71 -4.60
C SER A 102 -1.39 -2.36 -3.81
N ASP A 103 -0.32 -1.62 -3.52
CA ASP A 103 0.76 -2.02 -2.62
C ASP A 103 0.26 -2.67 -1.33
N ARG A 104 -0.70 -2.05 -0.65
CA ARG A 104 -1.33 -2.57 0.57
C ARG A 104 -1.90 -3.97 0.41
N ARG A 105 -2.39 -4.33 -0.79
CA ARG A 105 -2.95 -5.67 -1.06
C ARG A 105 -1.88 -6.70 -1.37
N LEU A 106 -0.70 -6.27 -1.84
CA LEU A 106 0.45 -7.14 -2.10
C LEU A 106 1.32 -7.35 -0.87
N GLY A 107 1.26 -6.42 0.09
CA GLY A 107 2.00 -6.46 1.33
C GLY A 107 3.03 -5.34 1.41
N VAL A 108 3.51 -5.08 2.64
CA VAL A 108 4.49 -4.04 2.96
C VAL A 108 5.78 -4.17 2.14
N ALA A 109 6.24 -5.38 1.84
CA ALA A 109 7.44 -5.63 1.01
C ALA A 109 7.32 -5.11 -0.45
N TYR A 110 6.13 -4.68 -0.86
CA TYR A 110 5.83 -4.17 -2.21
C TYR A 110 5.28 -2.73 -2.18
N ASN A 111 5.37 -2.04 -1.04
CA ASN A 111 5.10 -0.61 -0.96
C ASN A 111 6.29 0.21 -1.47
N MET A 112 6.09 1.53 -1.59
CA MET A 112 7.11 2.44 -2.12
C MET A 112 8.44 2.39 -1.35
N LEU A 113 8.37 2.38 -0.01
CA LEU A 113 9.56 2.38 0.84
C LEU A 113 10.39 1.11 0.62
N ALA A 114 9.70 -0.04 0.57
CA ALA A 114 10.32 -1.34 0.30
C ALA A 114 10.91 -1.43 -1.10
N VAL A 115 10.19 -0.97 -2.14
CA VAL A 115 10.71 -0.91 -3.51
C VAL A 115 11.96 -0.05 -3.57
N MET A 116 11.95 1.14 -2.97
CA MET A 116 13.11 2.03 -2.95
C MET A 116 14.29 1.44 -2.17
N GLY A 117 14.02 0.72 -1.07
CA GLY A 117 15.04 -0.01 -0.32
C GLY A 117 15.70 -1.12 -1.15
N LYS A 118 14.90 -1.89 -1.91
CA LYS A 118 15.40 -2.90 -2.85
C LYS A 118 16.28 -2.28 -3.94
N LEU A 119 15.84 -1.15 -4.52
CA LEU A 119 16.57 -0.45 -5.58
C LEU A 119 17.92 0.12 -5.10
N GLU A 120 17.96 0.66 -3.88
CA GLU A 120 19.19 1.16 -3.26
C GLU A 120 20.04 0.04 -2.64
N ARG A 121 19.49 -1.19 -2.51
CA ARG A 121 20.08 -2.32 -1.77
C ARG A 121 20.46 -1.93 -0.33
N ARG A 122 19.66 -1.07 0.30
CA ARG A 122 19.88 -0.56 1.66
C ARG A 122 18.54 -0.29 2.33
N VAL A 123 18.53 -0.32 3.66
CA VAL A 123 17.43 0.27 4.43
C VAL A 123 17.38 1.76 4.06
N VAL A 124 16.19 2.32 3.83
CA VAL A 124 16.01 3.72 3.44
C VAL A 124 15.00 4.43 4.34
N HIS A 125 15.17 5.73 4.51
CA HIS A 125 14.24 6.63 5.20
C HIS A 125 13.55 7.53 4.19
N GLU A 126 12.23 7.70 4.32
CA GLU A 126 11.47 8.64 3.49
C GLU A 126 11.44 10.02 4.13
N ILE A 127 11.76 11.07 3.36
CA ILE A 127 11.39 12.45 3.68
C ILE A 127 10.46 13.00 2.61
N GLY A 128 9.39 13.66 3.04
CA GLY A 128 8.44 14.34 2.15
C GLY A 128 8.66 15.85 2.16
N PHE A 129 8.59 16.49 1.00
CA PHE A 129 8.64 17.95 0.90
C PHE A 129 7.84 18.48 -0.30
N HIS A 130 7.41 19.73 -0.20
CA HIS A 130 6.67 20.40 -1.27
C HIS A 130 7.64 21.01 -2.29
N ASP A 131 7.19 21.17 -3.54
CA ASP A 131 7.95 21.76 -4.66
C ASP A 131 8.49 23.16 -4.32
N SER A 132 7.78 23.92 -3.47
CA SER A 132 8.21 25.24 -2.99
C SER A 132 9.52 25.22 -2.18
N LEU A 133 9.90 24.06 -1.62
CA LEU A 133 11.17 23.91 -0.91
C LEU A 133 12.34 23.64 -1.87
N VAL A 134 12.08 23.28 -3.13
CA VAL A 134 13.13 23.05 -4.13
C VAL A 134 13.81 24.38 -4.47
N ALA A 135 15.10 24.49 -4.17
CA ALA A 135 15.93 25.65 -4.49
C ALA A 135 16.58 25.52 -5.87
N ARG A 136 16.97 24.31 -6.26
CA ARG A 136 17.62 24.03 -7.54
C ARG A 136 17.32 22.60 -7.96
N ARG A 137 17.15 22.38 -9.26
CA ARG A 137 17.06 21.06 -9.87
C ARG A 137 18.04 20.96 -11.03
N THR A 138 18.80 19.88 -11.07
CA THR A 138 19.66 19.49 -12.20
C THR A 138 19.14 18.18 -12.79
N ARG A 139 19.84 17.65 -13.80
CA ARG A 139 19.53 16.33 -14.36
C ARG A 139 19.82 15.19 -13.37
N THR A 140 20.69 15.41 -12.38
CA THR A 140 21.20 14.37 -11.49
C THR A 140 20.85 14.59 -10.03
N ALA A 141 20.46 15.80 -9.62
CA ALA A 141 20.13 16.10 -8.23
C ALA A 141 19.05 17.19 -8.07
N VAL A 142 18.38 17.15 -6.92
CA VAL A 142 17.46 18.18 -6.42
C VAL A 142 18.03 18.73 -5.13
N THR A 143 18.23 20.04 -5.08
CA THR A 143 18.61 20.76 -3.85
C THR A 143 17.38 21.39 -3.23
N VAL A 144 17.11 21.05 -1.97
CA VAL A 144 15.95 21.50 -1.20
C VAL A 144 16.38 22.35 -0.02
N ARG A 145 15.59 23.37 0.30
CA ARG A 145 15.74 24.16 1.53
C ARG A 145 15.24 23.34 2.71
N VAL A 146 16.01 23.32 3.79
CA VAL A 146 15.61 22.66 5.03
C VAL A 146 14.58 23.55 5.75
N PRO A 147 13.36 23.06 6.05
CA PRO A 147 12.32 23.83 6.73
C PRO A 147 12.78 24.35 8.10
N GLY A 148 12.19 25.46 8.57
CA GLY A 148 12.52 26.05 9.88
C GLY A 148 13.88 26.76 9.94
N THR A 149 14.80 26.51 9.00
CA THR A 149 16.15 27.09 9.01
C THR A 149 16.24 28.48 8.36
N ARG A 150 15.11 29.07 7.95
CA ARG A 150 15.03 30.32 7.18
C ARG A 150 15.95 30.33 5.94
N GLY A 151 16.11 29.17 5.30
CA GLY A 151 16.93 28.98 4.11
C GLY A 151 18.44 28.92 4.36
N ARG A 152 18.88 28.86 5.63
CA ARG A 152 20.29 28.73 6.00
C ARG A 152 20.87 27.36 5.64
N LEU A 153 20.06 26.30 5.70
CA LEU A 153 20.49 24.95 5.36
C LEU A 153 19.78 24.45 4.09
N ARG A 154 20.53 23.69 3.29
CA ARG A 154 20.08 23.03 2.07
C ARG A 154 20.56 21.59 2.02
N LEU A 155 19.70 20.69 1.55
CA LEU A 155 19.99 19.28 1.33
C LEU A 155 19.99 18.99 -0.17
N THR A 156 21.02 18.33 -0.70
CA THR A 156 21.08 17.93 -2.11
C THR A 156 20.88 16.42 -2.21
N ILE A 157 19.91 16.01 -3.02
CA ILE A 157 19.44 14.63 -3.12
C ILE A 157 19.54 14.18 -4.59
N PRO A 158 20.17 13.03 -4.89
CA PRO A 158 20.17 12.47 -6.24
C PRO A 158 18.75 12.25 -6.78
N VAL A 159 18.51 12.54 -8.05
CA VAL A 159 17.16 12.42 -8.64
C VAL A 159 16.66 10.97 -8.61
N GLU A 160 17.55 9.99 -8.68
CA GLU A 160 17.24 8.56 -8.68
C GLU A 160 16.60 8.12 -7.35
N ARG A 161 16.85 8.88 -6.29
CA ARG A 161 16.31 8.69 -4.93
C ARG A 161 15.04 9.49 -4.67
N THR A 162 14.54 10.20 -5.68
CA THR A 162 13.37 11.07 -5.53
C THR A 162 12.22 10.60 -6.40
N ILE A 163 11.00 10.76 -5.89
CA ILE A 163 9.76 10.53 -6.62
C ILE A 163 8.90 11.77 -6.48
N ARG A 164 8.41 12.27 -7.61
CA ARG A 164 7.52 13.42 -7.68
C ARG A 164 6.10 12.96 -8.02
N ASP A 165 5.14 13.39 -7.22
CA ASP A 165 3.71 13.24 -7.48
C ASP A 165 3.02 14.60 -7.32
N GLY A 166 2.71 15.24 -8.45
CA GLY A 166 2.26 16.63 -8.49
C GLY A 166 3.31 17.58 -7.89
N GLN A 167 2.92 18.30 -6.83
CA GLN A 167 3.78 19.23 -6.11
C GLN A 167 4.50 18.60 -4.90
N VAL A 168 4.22 17.33 -4.60
CA VAL A 168 4.85 16.64 -3.48
C VAL A 168 5.99 15.79 -3.98
N TRP A 169 7.14 15.98 -3.37
CA TRP A 169 8.33 15.17 -3.56
C TRP A 169 8.52 14.24 -2.37
N ARG A 170 9.03 13.06 -2.66
CA ARG A 170 9.47 12.08 -1.67
C ARG A 170 10.89 11.69 -2.00
N ALA A 171 11.78 11.79 -1.04
CA ALA A 171 13.15 11.33 -1.16
C ALA A 171 13.39 10.13 -0.25
N TYR A 172 14.15 9.16 -0.74
CA TYR A 172 14.48 7.91 -0.06
C TYR A 172 15.98 7.88 0.19
N LEU A 173 16.36 8.06 1.45
CA LEU A 173 17.75 8.25 1.86
C LEU A 173 18.25 7.02 2.59
N ALA A 174 19.36 6.43 2.10
CA ALA A 174 19.95 5.24 2.69
C ALA A 174 20.29 5.43 4.17
N ASP A 175 19.90 4.48 4.99
CA ASP A 175 20.27 4.39 6.38
C ASP A 175 21.79 4.14 6.51
N GLY A 176 22.37 4.61 7.61
CA GLY A 176 23.82 4.58 7.83
C GLY A 176 24.64 5.58 6.99
N THR A 177 24.05 6.29 6.03
CA THR A 177 24.72 7.39 5.30
C THR A 177 24.41 8.73 5.96
N ARG A 178 25.44 9.48 6.34
CA ARG A 178 25.26 10.85 6.84
C ARG A 178 24.85 11.78 5.70
N GLN A 179 23.77 12.53 5.93
CA GLN A 179 23.23 13.51 5.00
C GLN A 179 23.94 14.84 5.20
N VAL A 180 24.59 15.33 4.15
CA VAL A 180 25.32 16.61 4.18
C VAL A 180 24.36 17.76 3.95
N LEU A 181 24.36 18.71 4.89
CA LEU A 181 23.64 19.97 4.81
C LEU A 181 24.62 21.08 4.47
N THR A 182 24.24 21.89 3.49
CA THR A 182 25.04 22.99 2.95
C THR A 182 24.40 24.33 3.24
N ASP A 183 25.21 25.39 3.25
CA ASP A 183 24.69 26.75 3.34
C ASP A 183 24.08 27.22 1.99
N ALA A 184 23.59 28.46 1.96
CA ALA A 184 23.03 29.04 0.74
C ALA A 184 24.03 29.15 -0.44
N ARG A 185 25.34 29.12 -0.15
CA ARG A 185 26.45 29.17 -1.11
C ARG A 185 26.94 27.77 -1.51
N GLY A 186 26.36 26.70 -0.96
CA GLY A 186 26.74 25.31 -1.23
C GLY A 186 27.95 24.84 -0.43
N ARG A 187 28.40 25.59 0.57
CA ARG A 187 29.51 25.18 1.45
C ARG A 187 29.00 24.22 2.52
N TYR A 188 29.85 23.30 2.96
CA TYR A 188 29.52 22.42 4.08
C TYR A 188 29.11 23.24 5.31
N ALA A 189 27.95 22.92 5.88
CA ALA A 189 27.48 23.50 7.13
C ALA A 189 27.52 22.46 8.24
N MET A 190 26.92 21.28 8.00
CA MET A 190 26.92 20.17 8.94
C MET A 190 26.56 18.85 8.23
N SER A 191 26.60 17.76 8.97
CA SER A 191 26.03 16.48 8.54
C SER A 191 25.14 15.90 9.64
N ALA A 192 24.10 15.18 9.26
CA ALA A 192 23.17 14.53 10.19
C ALA A 192 22.88 13.08 9.73
N PRO A 193 22.59 12.14 10.64
CA PRO A 193 21.98 10.88 10.23
C PRO A 193 20.62 11.14 9.56
N CYS A 194 20.15 10.23 8.70
CA CYS A 194 18.84 10.36 8.03
C CYS A 194 17.70 10.61 9.02
N THR A 195 17.71 9.92 10.16
CA THR A 195 16.71 10.10 11.22
C THR A 195 16.76 11.47 11.89
N GLY A 196 17.92 12.14 11.88
CA GLY A 196 18.08 13.50 12.40
C GLY A 196 17.40 14.54 11.51
N LEU A 197 17.17 14.24 10.23
CA LEU A 197 16.42 15.15 9.34
C LEU A 197 14.96 15.34 9.79
N TYR A 198 14.40 14.43 10.59
CA TYR A 198 13.05 14.56 11.11
C TYR A 198 12.89 15.70 12.14
N GLU A 199 13.98 16.36 12.55
CA GLU A 199 13.92 17.62 13.29
C GLU A 199 13.29 18.74 12.43
N TRP A 200 13.53 18.71 11.10
CA TRP A 200 13.06 19.74 10.18
C TRP A 200 12.00 19.25 9.18
N PHE A 201 12.06 17.97 8.82
CA PHE A 201 11.10 17.35 7.92
C PHE A 201 10.07 16.54 8.70
N ALA A 202 8.82 16.55 8.24
CA ALA A 202 7.80 15.72 8.84
C ALA A 202 8.18 14.24 8.71
N ARG A 203 8.18 13.52 9.84
CA ARG A 203 8.31 12.06 9.81
C ARG A 203 7.12 11.48 9.05
N PRO A 204 7.34 10.54 8.10
CA PRO A 204 6.30 9.69 7.57
C PRO A 204 5.36 9.18 8.66
N ASP A 205 4.04 9.29 8.45
CA ASP A 205 3.12 8.51 9.27
C ASP A 205 3.49 7.04 9.12
N ALA A 206 3.69 6.34 10.24
CA ALA A 206 3.77 4.88 10.24
C ALA A 206 2.54 4.38 9.49
N ARG A 207 2.76 3.68 8.37
CA ARG A 207 1.68 3.18 7.51
C ARG A 207 1.04 1.95 8.14
N LEU A 208 0.61 2.06 9.39
CA LEU A 208 0.03 0.97 10.19
C LEU A 208 -1.10 0.26 9.41
N GLU A 209 -1.79 0.99 8.53
CA GLU A 209 -2.83 0.41 7.69
C GLU A 209 -2.32 -0.56 6.61
N ASP A 210 -1.07 -0.45 6.17
CA ASP A 210 -0.45 -1.37 5.21
C ASP A 210 -0.32 -2.80 5.79
N TYR A 211 -0.27 -2.91 7.12
CA TYR A 211 -0.10 -4.16 7.88
C TYR A 211 -1.43 -4.84 8.21
N CYS A 212 -2.51 -4.05 8.29
CA CYS A 212 -3.85 -4.58 8.46
C CYS A 212 -4.42 -5.09 7.13
N ARG A 213 -4.28 -6.41 6.90
CA ARG A 213 -5.20 -7.13 6.01
C ARG A 213 -6.60 -7.03 6.62
N ARG A 214 -7.52 -6.34 5.94
CA ARG A 214 -8.95 -6.51 6.23
C ARG A 214 -9.30 -7.94 5.84
N ARG A 215 -9.75 -8.76 6.80
CA ARG A 215 -9.89 -10.22 6.63
C ARG A 215 -10.80 -10.61 5.48
N PHE A 216 -11.74 -9.73 5.13
CA PHE A 216 -12.72 -9.95 4.07
C PHE A 216 -12.62 -8.93 2.90
N ALA A 217 -11.66 -8.00 2.89
CA ALA A 217 -11.58 -6.98 1.82
C ALA A 217 -11.09 -7.50 0.47
N ASP A 218 -10.57 -8.73 0.45
CA ASP A 218 -10.09 -9.42 -0.75
C ASP A 218 -11.06 -10.50 -1.25
N LEU A 219 -12.22 -10.68 -0.59
CA LEU A 219 -13.27 -11.54 -1.13
C LEU A 219 -13.89 -10.87 -2.36
N ASP A 220 -13.87 -11.56 -3.50
CA ASP A 220 -14.72 -11.19 -4.64
C ASP A 220 -16.16 -11.54 -4.25
N PRO A 221 -17.07 -10.56 -4.09
CA PRO A 221 -18.45 -10.82 -3.69
C PRO A 221 -19.27 -11.50 -4.79
N LYS A 222 -18.70 -11.77 -5.96
CA LYS A 222 -19.38 -12.49 -7.05
C LYS A 222 -19.82 -13.87 -6.58
N GLY A 223 -21.14 -14.07 -6.53
CA GLY A 223 -21.77 -15.34 -6.17
C GLY A 223 -22.14 -15.47 -4.68
N LEU A 224 -21.81 -14.49 -3.84
CA LEU A 224 -22.21 -14.46 -2.43
C LEU A 224 -23.53 -13.69 -2.25
N ASP A 225 -24.44 -14.23 -1.45
CA ASP A 225 -25.68 -13.55 -1.12
C ASP A 225 -25.48 -12.38 -0.13
N ARG A 226 -26.47 -11.49 -0.04
CA ARG A 226 -26.43 -10.32 0.86
C ARG A 226 -26.26 -10.70 2.34
N ARG A 227 -26.79 -11.85 2.75
CA ARG A 227 -26.75 -12.32 4.13
C ARG A 227 -25.34 -12.82 4.49
N THR A 228 -24.69 -13.56 3.62
CA THR A 228 -23.30 -14.01 3.78
C THR A 228 -22.35 -12.81 3.87
N ILE A 229 -22.53 -11.81 3.01
CA ILE A 229 -21.74 -10.56 3.06
C ILE A 229 -21.97 -9.85 4.41
N ALA A 230 -23.22 -9.73 4.88
CA ALA A 230 -23.52 -9.11 6.16
C ALA A 230 -22.90 -9.87 7.35
N GLN A 231 -22.92 -11.21 7.31
CA GLN A 231 -22.30 -12.06 8.33
C GLN A 231 -20.78 -11.91 8.35
N ALA A 232 -20.13 -11.87 7.18
CA ALA A 232 -18.68 -11.64 7.08
C ALA A 232 -18.29 -10.28 7.68
N LEU A 233 -19.05 -9.22 7.38
CA LEU A 233 -18.84 -7.89 7.96
C LEU A 233 -19.06 -7.87 9.48
N ALA A 234 -20.06 -8.61 9.98
CA ALA A 234 -20.30 -8.73 11.42
C ALA A 234 -19.16 -9.45 12.14
N ALA A 235 -18.63 -10.53 11.55
CA ALA A 235 -17.46 -11.25 12.07
C ALA A 235 -16.20 -10.37 12.08
N ASP A 236 -15.99 -9.55 11.04
CA ASP A 236 -14.86 -8.59 10.99
C ASP A 236 -14.95 -7.57 12.12
N ARG A 237 -16.14 -7.01 12.36
CA ARG A 237 -16.38 -6.07 13.47
C ARG A 237 -16.13 -6.71 14.82
N LEU A 238 -16.60 -7.94 15.05
CA LEU A 238 -16.35 -8.66 16.31
C LEU A 238 -14.86 -8.90 16.52
N ALA A 239 -14.14 -9.27 15.47
CA ALA A 239 -12.69 -9.45 15.53
C ALA A 239 -11.95 -8.14 15.84
N ASP A 240 -12.40 -7.02 15.28
CA ASP A 240 -11.87 -5.69 15.60
C ASP A 240 -12.12 -5.32 17.07
N THR A 241 -13.35 -5.53 17.58
CA THR A 241 -13.70 -5.28 18.99
C THR A 241 -12.88 -6.14 19.95
N LEU A 242 -12.71 -7.43 19.64
CA LEU A 242 -11.89 -8.34 20.44
C LEU A 242 -10.44 -7.86 20.50
N ARG A 243 -9.90 -7.37 19.38
CA ARG A 243 -8.55 -6.81 19.34
C ARG A 243 -8.45 -5.51 20.13
N GLU A 244 -9.44 -4.63 20.04
CA GLU A 244 -9.52 -3.43 20.88
C GLU A 244 -9.47 -3.78 22.38
N LEU A 245 -10.25 -4.78 22.82
CA LEU A 245 -10.22 -5.27 24.20
C LEU A 245 -8.87 -5.88 24.59
N LYS A 246 -8.29 -6.74 23.72
CA LYS A 246 -6.96 -7.33 23.94
C LYS A 246 -5.93 -6.24 24.25
N VAL A 247 -5.87 -5.21 23.40
CA VAL A 247 -4.84 -4.18 23.54
C VAL A 247 -5.07 -3.29 24.77
N LEU A 248 -6.33 -3.03 25.14
CA LEU A 248 -6.64 -2.35 26.40
C LEU A 248 -6.18 -3.15 27.63
N VAL A 249 -6.41 -4.46 27.64
CA VAL A 249 -5.95 -5.35 28.71
C VAL A 249 -4.43 -5.35 28.82
N GLU A 250 -3.72 -5.45 27.69
CA GLU A 250 -2.25 -5.42 27.70
C GLU A 250 -1.69 -4.06 28.13
N ALA A 251 -2.28 -2.94 27.70
CA ALA A 251 -1.91 -1.61 28.17
C ALA A 251 -2.13 -1.46 29.69
N ALA A 252 -3.27 -1.94 30.19
CA ALA A 252 -3.59 -1.92 31.62
C ALA A 252 -2.62 -2.77 32.45
N LYS A 253 -2.25 -3.96 31.98
CA LYS A 253 -1.24 -4.82 32.63
C LYS A 253 0.14 -4.16 32.68
N ALA A 254 0.49 -3.40 31.64
CA ALA A 254 1.73 -2.66 31.57
C ALA A 254 1.72 -1.34 32.37
N GLY A 255 0.56 -0.93 32.92
CA GLY A 255 0.39 0.35 33.60
C GLY A 255 0.48 1.56 32.66
N GLU A 256 0.29 1.36 31.35
CA GLU A 256 0.45 2.39 30.33
C GLU A 256 -0.88 3.11 30.05
N ALA A 257 -0.83 4.43 29.91
CA ALA A 257 -1.96 5.16 29.33
C ALA A 257 -2.15 4.74 27.85
N ARG A 258 -3.38 4.83 27.32
CA ARG A 258 -3.66 4.41 25.93
C ARG A 258 -2.79 5.12 24.89
N GLY A 259 -2.48 6.40 25.13
CA GLY A 259 -1.59 7.18 24.26
C GLY A 259 -0.13 6.69 24.30
N GLU A 260 0.35 6.26 25.45
CA GLU A 260 1.70 5.70 25.64
C GLU A 260 1.80 4.33 24.98
N ALA A 261 0.82 3.44 25.24
CA ALA A 261 0.73 2.14 24.60
C ALA A 261 0.64 2.26 23.07
N PHE A 262 -0.12 3.24 22.56
CA PHE A 262 -0.16 3.55 21.13
C PHE A 262 1.21 3.99 20.59
N ALA A 263 1.89 4.91 21.28
CA ALA A 263 3.20 5.39 20.88
C ALA A 263 4.25 4.26 20.85
N ARG A 264 4.23 3.38 21.85
CA ARG A 264 5.10 2.19 21.94
C ARG A 264 4.82 1.22 20.80
N LEU A 265 3.58 0.77 20.62
CA LEU A 265 3.22 -0.17 19.55
C LEU A 265 3.54 0.39 18.16
N ARG A 266 3.35 1.69 17.94
CA ARG A 266 3.77 2.36 16.71
C ARG A 266 5.29 2.31 16.53
N SER A 267 6.05 2.63 17.58
CA SER A 267 7.52 2.56 17.54
C SER A 267 8.01 1.13 17.28
N ASP A 268 7.39 0.12 17.88
CA ASP A 268 7.72 -1.29 17.69
C ASP A 268 7.43 -1.75 16.25
N ALA A 269 6.31 -1.29 15.66
CA ALA A 269 5.98 -1.53 14.27
C ALA A 269 6.99 -0.85 13.32
N GLU A 270 7.35 0.41 13.57
CA GLU A 270 8.39 1.13 12.81
C GLU A 270 9.77 0.45 12.93
N ALA A 271 10.08 -0.18 14.07
CA ALA A 271 11.29 -0.98 14.23
C ALA A 271 11.21 -2.29 13.44
N GLY A 272 10.05 -2.94 13.41
CA GLY A 272 9.80 -4.11 12.58
C GLY A 272 9.98 -3.84 11.09
N ASP A 273 9.52 -2.69 10.61
CA ASP A 273 9.72 -2.25 9.22
C ASP A 273 11.19 -2.15 8.84
N ARG A 274 12.00 -1.60 9.73
CA ARG A 274 13.45 -1.51 9.51
C ARG A 274 14.11 -2.88 9.48
N ARG A 275 13.68 -3.80 10.35
CA ARG A 275 14.14 -5.20 10.33
C ARG A 275 13.74 -5.91 9.04
N MET A 276 12.50 -5.74 8.60
CA MET A 276 12.04 -6.25 7.32
C MET A 276 12.87 -5.74 6.15
N LEU A 277 13.10 -4.42 6.05
CA LEU A 277 13.94 -3.85 5.00
C LEU A 277 15.37 -4.43 5.05
N ALA A 278 15.93 -4.60 6.24
CA ALA A 278 17.25 -5.22 6.41
C ALA A 278 17.27 -6.67 5.92
N LEU A 279 16.26 -7.48 6.27
CA LEU A 279 16.12 -8.86 5.80
C LEU A 279 15.96 -8.91 4.27
N MET A 280 15.22 -7.97 3.68
CA MET A 280 15.05 -7.87 2.23
C MET A 280 16.34 -7.52 1.50
N VAL A 281 17.18 -6.67 2.10
CA VAL A 281 18.52 -6.37 1.58
C VAL A 281 19.42 -7.60 1.70
N ALA A 282 19.45 -8.25 2.86
CA ALA A 282 20.21 -9.49 3.08
C ALA A 282 19.80 -10.60 2.10
N LEU A 283 18.49 -10.73 1.82
CA LEU A 283 17.97 -11.65 0.80
C LEU A 283 18.49 -11.35 -0.60
N ALA A 284 18.55 -10.07 -0.98
CA ALA A 284 19.07 -9.67 -2.27
C ALA A 284 20.58 -9.99 -2.37
N GLU A 285 21.35 -9.73 -1.31
CA GLU A 285 22.78 -10.03 -1.25
C GLU A 285 23.06 -11.54 -1.31
N ALA A 286 22.35 -12.35 -0.50
CA ALA A 286 22.45 -13.81 -0.51
C ALA A 286 22.13 -14.37 -1.91
N ARG A 287 21.10 -13.81 -2.57
CA ARG A 287 20.73 -14.21 -3.94
C ARG A 287 21.80 -13.86 -4.98
N ASP A 288 22.43 -12.69 -4.84
CA ASP A 288 23.54 -12.27 -5.70
C ASP A 288 24.79 -13.16 -5.48
N GLN A 289 24.98 -13.71 -4.27
CA GLN A 289 26.08 -14.62 -3.92
C GLN A 289 25.79 -16.10 -4.23
N GLY A 290 24.54 -16.46 -4.50
CA GLY A 290 24.12 -17.84 -4.76
C GLY A 290 23.86 -18.67 -3.50
N ASP A 291 23.68 -18.02 -2.35
CA ASP A 291 23.44 -18.66 -1.06
C ASP A 291 21.99 -19.15 -0.89
N ASP A 292 21.77 -20.03 0.10
CA ASP A 292 20.42 -20.49 0.46
C ASP A 292 19.60 -19.35 1.10
N THR A 293 18.57 -18.89 0.39
CA THR A 293 17.70 -17.79 0.84
C THR A 293 16.57 -18.24 1.77
N ARG A 294 16.29 -19.55 1.89
CA ARG A 294 15.14 -20.07 2.65
C ARG A 294 15.10 -19.63 4.12
N PRO A 295 16.22 -19.57 4.86
CA PRO A 295 16.22 -19.09 6.25
C PRO A 295 15.78 -17.63 6.36
N LEU A 296 16.33 -16.77 5.50
CA LEU A 296 16.02 -15.34 5.47
C LEU A 296 14.57 -15.09 5.00
N GLU A 297 14.04 -15.89 4.08
CA GLU A 297 12.64 -15.84 3.66
C GLU A 297 11.70 -16.20 4.82
N THR A 298 12.07 -17.22 5.60
CA THR A 298 11.31 -17.65 6.78
C THR A 298 11.31 -16.58 7.87
N GLU A 299 12.46 -15.96 8.12
CA GLU A 299 12.60 -14.87 9.07
C GLU A 299 11.82 -13.63 8.63
N LEU A 300 11.89 -13.26 7.35
CA LEU A 300 11.12 -12.16 6.77
C LEU A 300 9.61 -12.42 6.93
N ALA A 301 9.14 -13.63 6.66
CA ALA A 301 7.73 -13.99 6.84
C ALA A 301 7.29 -13.97 8.32
N ALA A 302 8.18 -14.29 9.26
CA ALA A 302 7.91 -14.15 10.68
C ALA A 302 7.83 -12.67 11.11
N GLU A 303 8.77 -11.84 10.66
CA GLU A 303 8.80 -10.42 10.98
C GLU A 303 7.63 -9.66 10.33
N GLU A 304 7.23 -10.05 9.12
CA GLU A 304 6.01 -9.55 8.46
C GLU A 304 4.76 -9.81 9.31
N ARG A 305 4.61 -11.03 9.85
CA ARG A 305 3.48 -11.39 10.71
C ARG A 305 3.50 -10.58 12.01
N ARG A 306 4.65 -10.50 12.68
CA ARG A 306 4.82 -9.79 13.94
C ARG A 306 4.54 -8.29 13.79
N THR A 307 5.15 -7.65 12.80
CA THR A 307 4.93 -6.24 12.48
C THR A 307 3.48 -5.99 12.07
N GLY A 308 2.91 -6.95 11.32
CA GLY A 308 1.48 -7.11 11.05
C GLY A 308 0.58 -6.91 12.27
N GLU A 309 0.88 -7.68 13.32
CA GLU A 309 0.12 -7.69 14.57
C GLU A 309 0.30 -6.40 15.37
N LEU A 310 1.55 -5.93 15.53
CA LEU A 310 1.85 -4.68 16.23
C LEU A 310 1.11 -3.48 15.64
N ALA A 311 1.11 -3.39 14.31
CA ALA A 311 0.43 -2.31 13.61
C ALA A 311 -1.11 -2.41 13.71
N ALA A 312 -1.65 -3.63 13.70
CA ALA A 312 -3.08 -3.85 13.95
C ALA A 312 -3.49 -3.47 15.36
N ASP A 313 -2.66 -3.80 16.35
CA ASP A 313 -2.88 -3.46 17.74
C ASP A 313 -2.79 -1.94 17.97
N ALA A 314 -1.82 -1.27 17.33
CA ALA A 314 -1.71 0.20 17.34
C ALA A 314 -2.94 0.88 16.70
N LEU A 315 -3.45 0.36 15.58
CA LEU A 315 -4.65 0.89 14.94
C LEU A 315 -5.92 0.71 15.79
N ALA A 316 -6.01 -0.41 16.52
CA ALA A 316 -7.10 -0.63 17.46
C ALA A 316 -7.12 0.44 18.57
N LEU A 317 -5.97 0.74 19.17
CA LEU A 317 -5.85 1.85 20.14
C LEU A 317 -6.16 3.21 19.51
N ARG A 318 -5.67 3.48 18.30
CA ARG A 318 -5.96 4.74 17.61
C ARG A 318 -7.47 4.95 17.47
N ARG A 319 -8.21 3.93 17.03
CA ARG A 319 -9.68 3.98 16.93
C ARG A 319 -10.34 4.25 18.28
N LEU A 320 -9.87 3.63 19.36
CA LEU A 320 -10.39 3.86 20.70
C LEU A 320 -10.14 5.31 21.16
N ILE A 321 -8.92 5.82 20.97
CA ILE A 321 -8.56 7.20 21.30
C ILE A 321 -9.40 8.20 20.49
N GLU A 322 -9.60 7.95 19.20
CA GLU A 322 -10.43 8.78 18.33
C GLU A 322 -11.91 8.80 18.76
N ARG A 323 -12.46 7.66 19.22
CA ARG A 323 -13.84 7.58 19.74
C ARG A 323 -14.04 8.34 21.05
N GLU A 324 -13.00 8.48 21.86
CA GLU A 324 -13.06 9.17 23.16
C GLU A 324 -12.78 10.66 23.08
N ARG A 325 -12.32 11.19 21.96
CA ARG A 325 -12.20 12.64 21.76
C ARG A 325 -13.60 13.27 21.72
N PRO A 326 -13.98 14.13 22.68
CA PRO A 326 -15.27 14.82 22.62
C PRO A 326 -15.23 15.84 21.46
N GLY A 327 -16.08 15.67 20.44
CA GLY A 327 -16.26 16.70 19.41
C GLY A 327 -16.42 16.29 17.94
N GLN A 328 -16.82 15.06 17.60
CA GLN A 328 -17.48 14.81 16.30
C GLN A 328 -18.80 14.10 16.54
N SER A 329 -19.78 14.90 16.99
CA SER A 329 -21.19 14.56 16.92
C SER A 329 -21.49 14.03 15.52
N ARG A 330 -22.16 12.88 15.51
CA ARG A 330 -22.89 12.39 14.35
C ARG A 330 -23.86 13.50 13.95
N ASP A 331 -23.54 14.25 12.90
CA ASP A 331 -24.55 14.91 12.08
C ASP A 331 -25.21 13.79 11.24
N ASP A 332 -25.91 12.90 11.94
CA ASP A 332 -26.83 11.95 11.33
C ASP A 332 -28.05 12.79 11.00
N GLY A 333 -28.09 13.27 9.76
CA GLY A 333 -29.15 14.06 9.20
C GLY A 333 -30.51 13.40 9.45
N SER A 334 -31.17 13.83 10.52
CA SER A 334 -32.57 13.60 10.76
C SER A 334 -33.35 14.44 9.75
N ARG A 335 -33.43 13.94 8.52
CA ARG A 335 -34.46 14.35 7.57
C ARG A 335 -35.81 13.95 8.16
N THR A 336 -36.38 14.87 8.94
CA THR A 336 -37.77 14.90 9.32
C THR A 336 -38.59 14.80 8.03
N ARG A 337 -39.26 13.66 7.82
CA ARG A 337 -40.25 13.52 6.74
C ARG A 337 -41.40 14.48 7.04
N PRO A 338 -41.78 15.40 6.13
CA PRO A 338 -42.96 16.20 6.33
C PRO A 338 -44.20 15.30 6.22
N VAL A 339 -44.99 15.27 7.29
CA VAL A 339 -46.32 14.67 7.32
C VAL A 339 -47.21 15.47 6.38
N ARG A 340 -47.62 14.86 5.25
CA ARG A 340 -48.69 15.40 4.41
C ARG A 340 -49.99 15.40 5.21
N ARG A 341 -50.43 16.58 5.68
CA ARG A 341 -51.82 16.80 6.09
C ARG A 341 -52.70 16.64 4.84
N ARG A 342 -53.59 15.64 4.86
CA ARG A 342 -54.77 15.59 3.99
C ARG A 342 -55.78 16.57 4.56
N THR A 343 -56.02 17.67 3.86
CA THR A 343 -57.24 18.47 4.01
C THR A 343 -58.40 17.72 3.35
N ARG A 344 -59.48 17.54 4.11
CA ARG A 344 -60.84 17.48 3.56
C ARG A 344 -61.50 18.79 3.92
#